data_AF-A0A7J9RBL2-F1
#
_entry.id   AF-A0A7J9RBL2-F1
#
_cell.length_a   1.000
_cell.length_b   1.000
_cell.length_c   1.000
_cell.angle_alpha   90.00
_cell.angle_beta   90.00
_cell.angle_gamma   90.00
#
_symmetry.space_group_name_H-M   'P 1'
#
loop_
_entity.id
_entity.type
_entity.pdbx_description
1 polymer ?
#
loop_
_entity_poly.entity_id
_entity_poly.type
_entity_poly.pdbx_seq_one_letter_code
_entity_poly.pdbx_strand_id
1 'polypeptide(L)'
;TAIGTTCYISGDETANFKNLVSEIADIPAIAVNPRLENSKFPGLRAFSEGFAKEGVGAGGSIIASMLKTRNDHTKYLELAEQEYHRIFTSL
;
A
#
# COMPACT_ATOMS: atom_id res chain seq x y z
N THR A 1 -3.85 -16.00 -11.20
CA THR A 1 -4.48 -14.95 -10.37
C THR A 1 -3.65 -14.75 -9.13
N ALA A 2 -3.57 -13.53 -8.61
CA ALA A 2 -2.82 -13.21 -7.38
C ALA A 2 -3.61 -12.18 -6.55
N ILE A 3 -3.38 -12.16 -5.23
CA ILE A 3 -3.89 -11.13 -4.34
C ILE A 3 -2.78 -10.10 -4.13
N GLY A 4 -3.07 -8.83 -4.46
CA GLY A 4 -2.19 -7.70 -4.18
C GLY A 4 -2.74 -6.86 -3.04
N THR A 5 -1.95 -6.64 -2.00
CA THR A 5 -2.32 -5.87 -0.79
C THR A 5 -1.15 -5.01 -0.31
N THR A 6 -1.35 -4.24 0.75
CA THR A 6 -0.29 -3.50 1.44
C THR A 6 0.28 -4.29 2.62
N CYS A 7 1.50 -3.94 3.05
CA CYS A 7 2.10 -4.51 4.25
C CYS A 7 1.32 -4.17 5.53
N TYR A 8 0.50 -3.11 5.49
CA TYR A 8 -0.34 -2.66 6.60
C TYR A 8 -1.50 -3.63 6.89
N ILE A 9 -1.90 -4.46 5.92
CA ILE A 9 -2.83 -5.59 6.13
C ILE A 9 -2.07 -6.89 6.40
N SER A 10 -1.05 -7.21 5.60
CA SER A 10 -0.37 -8.51 5.74
C SER A 10 0.45 -8.65 7.02
N GLY A 11 0.87 -7.53 7.62
CA GLY A 11 1.56 -7.44 8.90
C GLY A 11 0.65 -7.19 10.09
N ASP A 12 -0.65 -7.01 9.86
CA ASP A 12 -1.63 -6.81 10.92
C ASP A 12 -2.05 -8.17 11.50
N GLU A 13 -1.62 -8.45 12.73
CA GLU A 13 -1.92 -9.68 13.45
C GLU A 13 -3.43 -9.88 13.69
N THR A 14 -4.22 -8.80 13.65
CA THR A 14 -5.69 -8.89 13.80
C THR A 14 -6.42 -9.26 12.51
N ALA A 15 -5.78 -9.12 11.34
CA ALA A 15 -6.44 -9.26 10.04
C ALA A 15 -6.57 -10.71 9.54
N ASN A 16 -5.93 -11.69 10.21
CA ASN A 16 -5.91 -13.13 9.85
C ASN A 16 -5.66 -13.43 8.35
N PHE A 17 -5.05 -12.50 7.62
CA PHE A 17 -5.05 -12.48 6.16
C PHE A 17 -4.33 -13.68 5.55
N LYS A 18 -3.16 -14.04 6.10
CA LYS A 18 -2.33 -15.15 5.59
C LYS A 18 -3.06 -16.49 5.70
N ASN A 19 -3.66 -16.76 6.86
CA ASN A 19 -4.38 -18.01 7.10
C ASN A 19 -5.59 -18.11 6.17
N LEU A 20 -6.37 -17.03 6.04
CA LEU A 20 -7.54 -17.00 5.18
C LEU A 20 -7.20 -17.30 3.71
N VAL A 21 -6.12 -16.69 3.18
CA VAL A 21 -5.69 -16.97 1.81
C VAL A 21 -5.31 -18.44 1.66
N SER A 22 -4.52 -18.99 2.60
CA SER A 22 -4.08 -20.40 2.54
C SER A 22 -5.23 -21.41 2.65
N GLU A 23 -6.32 -21.07 3.34
CA GLU A 23 -7.50 -21.93 3.47
C GLU A 23 -8.39 -21.92 2.22
N ILE A 24 -8.46 -20.78 1.52
CA ILE A 24 -9.41 -20.59 0.41
C ILE A 24 -8.79 -20.96 -0.93
N ALA A 25 -7.51 -20.63 -1.17
CA ALA A 25 -6.90 -20.81 -2.48
C ALA A 25 -5.37 -20.89 -2.45
N ASP A 26 -4.82 -21.78 -3.27
CA ASP A 26 -3.38 -21.83 -3.57
C ASP A 26 -3.02 -20.78 -4.64
N ILE A 27 -3.04 -19.50 -4.25
CA ILE A 27 -2.67 -18.37 -5.10
C ILE A 27 -1.64 -17.45 -4.43
N PRO A 28 -0.74 -16.82 -5.19
CA PRO A 28 0.22 -15.88 -4.62
C PRO A 28 -0.47 -14.69 -3.93
N ALA A 29 -0.09 -14.41 -2.69
CA ALA A 29 -0.41 -13.17 -1.99
C ALA A 29 0.85 -12.30 -1.90
N ILE A 30 0.76 -11.10 -2.48
CA ILE A 30 1.86 -10.15 -2.59
C ILE A 30 1.50 -8.91 -1.80
N ALA A 31 2.35 -8.54 -0.85
CA ALA A 31 2.21 -7.31 -0.06
C ALA A 31 3.28 -6.31 -0.44
N VAL A 32 2.88 -5.08 -0.76
CA VAL A 32 3.83 -3.98 -1.01
C VAL A 32 4.01 -3.13 0.25
N ASN A 33 5.24 -2.72 0.51
CA ASN A 33 5.54 -1.69 1.50
C ASN A 33 5.83 -0.36 0.80
N PRO A 34 4.86 0.57 0.76
CA PRO A 34 5.03 1.89 0.14
C PRO A 34 5.86 2.88 0.97
N ARG A 35 6.30 2.49 2.18
CA ARG A 35 7.10 3.32 3.09
C ARG A 35 6.44 4.64 3.51
N LEU A 36 5.10 4.65 3.65
CA LEU A 36 4.36 5.86 4.01
C LEU A 36 4.74 6.40 5.40
N GLU A 37 5.31 5.57 6.28
CA GLU A 37 5.89 6.01 7.56
C GLU A 37 6.96 7.11 7.39
N ASN A 38 7.62 7.14 6.23
CA ASN A 38 8.66 8.12 5.92
C ASN A 38 8.12 9.39 5.25
N SER A 39 6.81 9.51 5.06
CA SER A 39 6.26 10.71 4.40
C SER A 39 6.45 11.96 5.26
N LYS A 40 6.65 13.11 4.62
CA LYS A 40 6.58 14.43 5.27
C LYS A 40 5.16 14.83 5.68
N PHE A 41 4.12 14.24 5.07
CA PHE A 41 2.73 14.57 5.37
C PHE A 41 2.14 13.64 6.45
N PRO A 42 1.63 14.20 7.57
CA PRO A 42 1.00 13.39 8.63
C PRO A 42 -0.14 12.50 8.13
N GLY A 43 -0.95 12.99 7.18
CA GLY A 43 -2.06 12.21 6.62
C GLY A 43 -1.62 10.96 5.86
N LEU A 44 -0.45 10.98 5.22
CA LEU A 44 0.13 9.79 4.59
C LEU A 44 0.75 8.86 5.64
N ARG A 45 1.44 9.40 6.65
CA ARG A 45 2.02 8.58 7.73
C ARG A 45 0.97 7.79 8.52
N ALA A 46 -0.23 8.35 8.71
CA ALA A 46 -1.32 7.69 9.42
C ALA A 46 -1.66 6.29 8.87
N PHE A 47 -1.41 6.01 7.59
CA PHE A 47 -1.60 4.68 7.00
C PHE A 47 -0.72 3.61 7.64
N SER A 48 0.52 3.97 7.96
CA SER A 48 1.46 3.09 8.67
C SER A 48 1.14 2.90 10.15
N GLU A 49 0.32 3.79 10.71
CA GLU A 49 -0.11 3.78 12.12
C GLU A 49 -1.42 2.99 12.32
N GLY A 50 -1.93 2.35 11.27
CA GLY A 50 -3.12 1.49 11.32
C GLY A 50 -4.42 2.16 10.89
N PHE A 51 -4.39 3.42 10.45
CA PHE A 51 -5.53 4.09 9.83
C PHE A 51 -5.61 3.73 8.34
N ALA A 52 -6.81 3.58 7.77
CA ALA A 52 -7.02 3.40 6.33
C ALA A 52 -6.08 2.38 5.62
N LYS A 53 -5.79 1.24 6.28
CA LYS A 53 -4.77 0.25 5.89
C LYS A 53 -4.84 -0.24 4.44
N GLU A 54 -6.04 -0.28 3.86
CA GLU A 54 -6.32 -0.68 2.47
C GLU A 54 -7.64 -0.05 1.99
N GLY A 55 -7.89 -0.07 0.69
CA GLY A 55 -9.13 0.37 0.08
C GLY A 55 -8.94 0.69 -1.41
N VAL A 56 -10.02 0.59 -2.20
CA VAL A 56 -10.05 0.99 -3.62
C VAL A 56 -9.00 0.25 -4.50
N GLY A 57 -8.47 -0.88 -4.03
CA GLY A 57 -7.43 -1.64 -4.74
C GLY A 57 -6.05 -0.98 -4.72
N ALA A 58 -5.72 -0.22 -3.67
CA ALA A 58 -4.46 0.49 -3.56
C ALA A 58 -3.25 -0.46 -3.61
N GLY A 59 -3.22 -1.53 -2.80
CA GLY A 59 -2.10 -2.47 -2.78
C GLY A 59 -1.78 -3.05 -4.17
N GLY A 60 -2.79 -3.57 -4.85
CA GLY A 60 -2.65 -4.09 -6.22
C GLY A 60 -2.19 -3.04 -7.25
N SER A 61 -2.73 -1.82 -7.15
CA SER A 61 -2.38 -0.71 -8.05
C SER A 61 -0.92 -0.25 -7.86
N ILE A 62 -0.45 -0.18 -6.62
CA ILE A 62 0.94 0.16 -6.30
C ILE A 62 1.87 -0.93 -6.86
N ILE A 63 1.57 -2.21 -6.63
CA ILE A 63 2.35 -3.33 -7.17
C ILE A 63 2.42 -3.24 -8.69
N ALA A 64 1.29 -3.07 -9.37
CA ALA A 64 1.23 -2.97 -10.82
C ALA A 64 2.05 -1.77 -11.33
N SER A 65 1.95 -0.61 -10.67
CA SER A 65 2.70 0.60 -11.02
C SER A 65 4.22 0.38 -10.88
N MET A 66 4.68 -0.15 -9.74
CA MET A 66 6.10 -0.43 -9.49
C MET A 66 6.65 -1.44 -10.50
N LEU A 67 5.91 -2.51 -10.81
CA LEU A 67 6.32 -3.49 -11.82
C LEU A 67 6.39 -2.87 -13.23
N LYS A 68 5.40 -2.05 -13.60
CA LYS A 68 5.31 -1.44 -14.93
C LYS A 68 6.38 -0.37 -15.16
N THR A 69 6.63 0.46 -14.16
CA THR A 69 7.55 1.60 -14.24
C THR A 69 8.97 1.27 -13.80
N ARG A 70 9.15 0.15 -13.08
CA ARG A 70 10.37 -0.21 -12.36
C ARG A 70 10.77 0.79 -11.28
N ASN A 71 9.81 1.62 -10.84
CA ASN A 71 10.00 2.49 -9.69
C ASN A 71 10.04 1.67 -8.41
N ASP A 72 10.90 2.08 -7.48
CA ASP A 72 10.93 1.55 -6.14
C ASP A 72 9.98 2.32 -5.20
N HIS A 73 9.98 1.94 -3.92
CA HIS A 73 9.19 2.62 -2.90
C HIS A 73 9.60 4.08 -2.71
N THR A 74 10.88 4.42 -2.90
CA THR A 74 11.38 5.79 -2.80
C THR A 74 10.71 6.69 -3.83
N LYS A 75 10.72 6.25 -5.10
CA LYS A 75 10.10 7.02 -6.19
C LYS A 75 8.58 7.04 -6.07
N TYR A 76 7.98 5.93 -5.62
CA TYR A 76 6.53 5.90 -5.34
C TYR A 76 6.14 6.92 -4.27
N LEU A 77 6.85 6.96 -3.15
CA LEU A 77 6.57 7.89 -2.05
C LEU A 77 6.68 9.34 -2.52
N GLU A 78 7.72 9.67 -3.29
CA GLU A 78 7.87 11.00 -3.88
C GLU A 78 6.64 11.40 -4.72
N LEU A 79 6.17 10.52 -5.60
CA LEU A 79 4.99 10.76 -6.44
C LEU A 79 3.70 10.89 -5.61
N ALA A 80 3.53 10.03 -4.60
CA ALA A 80 2.39 10.09 -3.70
C ALA A 80 2.36 11.42 -2.93
N GLU A 81 3.52 11.89 -2.46
CA GLU A 81 3.65 13.19 -1.81
C GLU A 81 3.38 14.37 -2.73
N GLN A 82 3.89 14.32 -3.97
CA GLN A 82 3.60 15.34 -4.98
C GLN A 82 2.09 15.45 -5.20
N GLU A 83 1.41 14.30 -5.30
CA GLU A 83 -0.01 14.30 -5.59
C GLU A 83 -0.86 14.71 -4.38
N TYR A 84 -0.46 14.27 -3.18
CA TYR A 84 -1.04 14.75 -1.93
C TYR A 84 -0.91 16.28 -1.83
N HIS A 85 0.27 16.82 -2.10
CA HIS A 85 0.50 18.26 -2.08
C HIS A 85 -0.39 19.01 -3.09
N ARG A 86 -0.49 18.52 -4.34
CA ARG A 86 -1.32 19.13 -5.38
C ARG A 86 -2.78 19.21 -4.95
N ILE A 87 -3.35 18.13 -4.43
CA ILE A 87 -4.77 18.09 -4.01
C ILE A 87 -5.05 19.09 -2.88
N PHE A 88 -4.18 19.16 -1.88
CA PHE A 88 -4.39 20.04 -0.72
C PHE A 88 -4.02 21.51 -0.93
N THR A 89 -3.30 21.84 -2.00
CA THR A 89 -2.99 23.23 -2.39
C THR A 89 -3.89 23.75 -3.52
N SER A 90 -4.66 22.88 -4.17
CA SER A 90 -5.63 23.26 -5.21
C SER A 90 -7.04 23.52 -4.64
N LEU A 91 -7.21 23.41 -3.31
CA LEU A 91 -8.41 23.76 -2.55
C LEU A 91 -8.28 25.19 -2.01
#